data_AF-A0A7K3PTW2-F1
#
_entry.id   AF-A0A7K3PTW2-F1
#
_cell.length_a   1.000
_cell.length_b   1.000
_cell.length_c   1.000
_cell.angle_alpha   90.00
_cell.angle_beta   90.00
_cell.angle_gamma   90.00
#
_symmetry.space_group_name_H-M   'P 1'
#
loop_
_entity.id
_entity.type
_entity.pdbx_description
1 polymer ?
#
loop_
_entity_poly.entity_id
_entity_poly.type
_entity_poly.pdbx_seq_one_letter_code
_entity_poly.pdbx_strand_id
1 'polypeptide(L)'
;LVAAPVRIADAATVRLLRPGDRVDVVAAGDGGAGDASVLARGVRVTKVPEPVEGSAAGGALVVVSVPRATAHRLVGAATTARLAVTVC
;
A
#
# COMPACT_ATOMS: atom_id res chain seq x y z
N LEU A 1 -2.02 16.45 5.89
CA LEU A 1 -1.80 15.04 5.45
C LEU A 1 -1.55 14.19 6.69
N VAL A 2 -1.82 12.89 6.64
CA VAL A 2 -1.53 11.94 7.73
C VAL A 2 -0.62 10.82 7.21
N ALA A 3 0.16 10.23 8.11
CA ALA A 3 0.93 9.02 7.83
C ALA A 3 0.02 7.80 7.97
N ALA A 4 -0.19 7.05 6.89
CA ALA A 4 -1.00 5.84 6.88
C ALA A 4 -0.08 4.63 6.64
N PRO A 5 0.09 3.73 7.63
CA PRO A 5 0.73 2.45 7.40
C PRO A 5 -0.20 1.54 6.61
N VAL A 6 0.28 1.01 5.50
CA VAL A 6 -0.47 0.15 4.58
C VAL A 6 0.36 -1.09 4.31
N ARG A 7 -0.27 -2.26 4.34
CA ARG A 7 0.38 -3.53 3.99
C ARG A 7 0.16 -3.82 2.52
N ILE A 8 1.26 -3.98 1.79
CA ILE A 8 1.29 -4.32 0.38
C ILE A 8 1.54 -5.81 0.25
N ALA A 9 0.74 -6.49 -0.56
CA ALA A 9 0.73 -7.95 -0.65
C ALA A 9 2.06 -8.53 -1.15
N ASP A 10 2.75 -7.81 -2.04
CA ASP A 10 4.07 -8.21 -2.53
C ASP A 10 5.20 -7.44 -1.82
N ALA A 11 5.95 -8.17 -0.99
CA ALA A 11 7.11 -7.63 -0.29
C ALA A 11 8.29 -7.32 -1.22
N ALA A 12 8.45 -8.05 -2.32
CA ALA A 12 9.55 -7.83 -3.26
C ALA A 12 9.41 -6.46 -3.94
N THR A 13 8.19 -6.10 -4.36
CA THR A 13 7.88 -4.76 -4.87
C THR A 13 8.21 -3.66 -3.85
N VAL A 14 7.86 -3.85 -2.57
CA VAL A 14 8.15 -2.86 -1.52
C VAL A 14 9.65 -2.63 -1.32
N ARG A 15 10.48 -3.65 -1.51
CA ARG A 15 11.96 -3.52 -1.39
C ARG A 15 12.57 -2.59 -2.44
N LEU A 16 11.85 -2.29 -3.51
CA LEU A 16 12.28 -1.33 -4.53
C LEU A 16 12.02 0.12 -4.11
N LEU A 17 11.10 0.34 -3.16
CA LEU A 17 10.66 1.68 -2.75
C LEU A 17 11.64 2.35 -1.80
N ARG A 18 11.71 3.67 -1.90
CA ARG A 18 12.44 4.54 -1.00
C ARG A 18 11.53 5.64 -0.45
N PRO A 19 11.79 6.15 0.77
CA PRO A 19 11.18 7.38 1.23
C PRO A 19 11.40 8.50 0.21
N GLY A 20 10.32 9.17 -0.20
CA GLY A 20 10.33 10.18 -1.27
C GLY A 20 9.62 9.73 -2.56
N ASP A 21 9.52 8.42 -2.81
CA ASP A 21 8.88 7.88 -4.01
C ASP A 21 7.41 8.27 -4.10
N ARG A 22 6.92 8.39 -5.34
CA ARG A 22 5.50 8.55 -5.63
C ARG A 22 4.94 7.24 -6.12
N VAL A 23 3.82 6.84 -5.52
CA VAL A 23 3.14 5.61 -5.86
C VAL A 23 1.65 5.81 -6.02
N ASP A 24 1.05 5.02 -6.89
CA ASP A 24 -0.40 4.77 -6.86
C ASP A 24 -0.65 3.52 -6.01
N VAL A 25 -1.65 3.58 -5.14
CA VAL A 25 -2.08 2.44 -4.32
C VAL A 25 -3.35 1.84 -4.92
N VAL A 26 -3.29 0.55 -5.21
CA VAL A 26 -4.34 -0.20 -5.91
C VAL A 26 -4.85 -1.31 -5.01
N ALA A 27 -6.17 -1.42 -4.86
CA ALA A 27 -6.78 -2.64 -4.33
C ALA A 27 -7.02 -3.59 -5.50
N ALA A 28 -6.44 -4.78 -5.42
CA ALA A 28 -6.80 -5.89 -6.28
C ALA A 28 -7.85 -6.73 -5.54
N GLY A 29 -9.07 -6.75 -6.08
CA GLY A 29 -10.12 -7.66 -5.63
C GLY A 29 -9.78 -9.12 -5.91
N ASP A 30 -10.44 -10.01 -5.17
CA ASP A 30 -10.17 -11.45 -5.15
C ASP A 30 -10.67 -12.17 -6.42
N GLY A 31 -11.47 -11.48 -7.24
CA GLY A 31 -12.22 -12.02 -8.37
C GLY A 31 -11.77 -11.52 -9.74
N GLY A 32 -10.71 -12.09 -10.30
CA GLY A 32 -10.38 -11.97 -11.73
C GLY A 32 -9.96 -10.59 -12.24
N ALA A 33 -9.51 -10.55 -13.49
CA ALA A 33 -9.05 -9.35 -14.20
C ALA A 33 -10.21 -8.37 -14.45
N GLY A 34 -10.57 -7.57 -13.44
CA GLY A 34 -11.65 -6.58 -13.51
C GLY A 34 -11.81 -5.74 -12.24
N ASP A 35 -11.45 -6.26 -11.07
CA ASP A 35 -11.74 -5.64 -9.77
C ASP A 35 -10.57 -4.80 -9.19
N ALA A 36 -9.68 -4.31 -10.05
CA ALA A 36 -8.59 -3.44 -9.61
C ALA A 36 -9.08 -1.99 -9.49
N SER A 37 -9.06 -1.44 -8.27
CA SER A 37 -9.45 -0.04 -8.01
C SER A 37 -8.29 0.78 -7.47
N VAL A 38 -8.04 1.94 -8.07
CA VAL A 38 -7.01 2.87 -7.59
C VAL A 38 -7.59 3.67 -6.41
N LEU A 39 -7.05 3.42 -5.22
CA LEU A 39 -7.51 4.04 -3.98
C LEU A 39 -6.83 5.39 -3.72
N ALA A 40 -5.59 5.53 -4.19
CA ALA A 40 -4.81 6.75 -4.06
C ALA A 40 -3.83 6.90 -5.23
N ARG A 41 -3.67 8.13 -5.74
CA ARG A 41 -2.77 8.45 -6.85
C ARG A 41 -1.63 9.36 -6.44
N GLY A 42 -0.41 9.08 -6.90
CA GLY A 42 0.78 9.89 -6.76
C GLY A 42 1.17 10.21 -5.31
N VAL A 43 0.80 9.34 -4.37
CA VAL A 43 1.03 9.57 -2.94
C VAL A 43 2.49 9.35 -2.59
N ARG A 44 3.00 10.13 -1.64
CA ARG A 44 4.41 10.04 -1.25
C ARG A 44 4.62 8.93 -0.23
N VAL A 45 5.62 8.08 -0.49
CA VAL A 45 6.16 7.17 0.51
C VAL A 45 6.95 8.00 1.53
N THR A 46 6.60 7.87 2.80
CA THR A 46 7.25 8.56 3.92
C THR A 46 8.21 7.67 4.69
N LYS A 47 7.92 6.37 4.74
CA LYS A 47 8.77 5.37 5.38
C LYS A 47 8.50 4.00 4.77
N VAL A 48 9.55 3.21 4.66
CA VAL A 48 9.48 1.77 4.36
C VAL A 48 10.05 1.05 5.59
N PRO A 49 9.19 0.58 6.52
CA PRO A 49 9.66 -0.17 7.69
C PRO A 49 10.40 -1.45 7.28
N GLU A 50 11.44 -1.79 8.03
CA GLU A 50 12.12 -3.07 7.85
C GLU A 50 11.12 -4.22 8.11
N PRO A 51 11.15 -5.30 7.29
CA PRO A 51 10.34 -6.47 7.55
C PRO A 51 10.65 -7.04 8.93
N VAL A 52 9.61 -7.35 9.70
CA VAL A 52 9.78 -8.08 10.96
C VAL A 52 9.93 -9.55 10.61
N GLU A 53 11.13 -10.10 10.84
CA GLU A 53 11.45 -11.51 10.65
C GLU A 53 10.43 -12.40 11.41
N GLY A 54 9.91 -13.43 10.75
CA GLY A 54 8.89 -14.33 11.31
C GLY A 54 7.45 -13.83 11.26
N SER A 55 7.16 -12.68 10.63
CA SER A 55 5.78 -12.24 10.40
C SER A 55 5.08 -13.16 9.41
N ALA A 56 4.12 -13.97 9.90
CA ALA A 56 3.25 -14.81 9.06
C ALA A 56 2.29 -14.00 8.16
N ALA A 57 2.23 -12.68 8.36
CA ALA A 57 1.46 -11.79 7.51
C ALA A 57 2.21 -11.60 6.19
N GLY A 58 1.74 -12.24 5.12
CA GLY A 58 2.28 -12.03 3.78
C GLY A 58 2.37 -10.54 3.40
N GLY A 59 3.41 -10.18 2.65
CA GLY A 59 3.64 -8.80 2.20
C GLY A 59 4.50 -7.94 3.13
N ALA A 60 4.61 -6.65 2.81
CA ALA A 60 5.44 -5.68 3.54
C ALA A 60 4.69 -4.37 3.83
N LEU A 61 5.11 -3.68 4.87
CA LEU A 61 4.54 -2.39 5.25
C LEU A 61 5.18 -1.24 4.47
N VAL A 62 4.36 -0.26 4.12
CA VAL A 62 4.78 1.04 3.59
C VAL A 62 3.96 2.11 4.30
N VAL A 63 4.58 3.24 4.64
CA VAL A 63 3.90 4.38 5.23
C VAL A 63 3.78 5.47 4.19
N VAL A 64 2.55 5.86 3.84
CA VAL A 64 2.27 6.88 2.83
C VAL A 64 1.67 8.14 3.44
N SER A 65 1.96 9.29 2.83
CA SER A 65 1.35 10.57 3.19
C SER A 65 0.08 10.80 2.37
N VAL A 66 -1.07 10.81 3.04
CA VAL A 66 -2.39 10.91 2.38
C VAL A 66 -3.34 11.83 3.13
N PRO A 67 -4.42 12.33 2.49
CA PRO A 67 -5.54 12.94 3.21
C PRO A 67 -6.19 11.95 4.17
N ARG A 68 -6.74 12.43 5.30
CA ARG A 68 -7.31 11.55 6.34
C ARG A 68 -8.44 10.67 5.82
N ALA A 69 -9.32 11.19 4.97
CA ALA A 69 -10.38 10.40 4.33
C ALA A 69 -9.81 9.25 3.47
N THR A 70 -8.69 9.48 2.77
CA THR A 70 -8.01 8.43 1.98
C THR A 70 -7.37 7.38 2.89
N ALA A 71 -6.79 7.77 4.03
CA ALA A 71 -6.29 6.80 5.00
C ALA A 71 -7.40 5.84 5.48
N HIS A 72 -8.60 6.36 5.78
CA HIS A 72 -9.73 5.52 6.16
C HIS A 72 -10.15 4.55 5.05
N ARG A 73 -10.16 5.01 3.78
CA ARG A 73 -10.44 4.16 2.63
C ARG A 73 -9.40 3.05 2.44
N LEU A 74 -8.12 3.38 2.57
CA LEU A 74 -7.02 2.40 2.48
C LEU A 74 -7.13 1.34 3.58
N VAL A 75 -7.41 1.75 4.82
CA VAL A 75 -7.61 0.82 5.95
C VAL A 75 -8.81 -0.08 5.71
N GLY A 76 -9.95 0.47 5.27
CA GLY A 76 -11.14 -0.32 4.95
C GLY A 76 -10.86 -1.33 3.83
N ALA A 77 -10.24 -0.91 2.73
CA ALA A 77 -9.90 -1.80 1.62
C ALA A 77 -8.92 -2.91 2.03
N ALA A 78 -7.94 -2.62 2.90
CA ALA A 78 -6.98 -3.62 3.37
C ALA A 78 -7.64 -4.79 4.15
N THR A 79 -8.88 -4.65 4.62
CA THR A 79 -9.63 -5.72 5.30
C THR A 79 -10.29 -6.71 4.34
N THR A 80 -10.46 -6.33 3.07
CA THR A 80 -11.26 -7.07 2.08
C THR A 80 -10.53 -7.32 0.78
N ALA A 81 -9.42 -6.63 0.52
CA ALA A 81 -8.68 -6.71 -0.73
C ALA A 81 -7.17 -6.72 -0.49
N ARG A 82 -6.43 -7.31 -1.43
CA ARG A 82 -4.97 -7.26 -1.44
C ARG A 82 -4.52 -5.94 -2.06
N LEU A 83 -3.65 -5.23 -1.36
CA LEU A 83 -3.14 -3.95 -1.84
C LEU A 83 -1.83 -4.13 -2.61
N ALA A 84 -1.72 -3.41 -3.71
CA ALA A 84 -0.54 -3.31 -4.57
C ALA A 84 -0.14 -1.84 -4.75
N VAL A 85 1.07 -1.63 -5.24
CA VAL A 85 1.60 -0.30 -5.57
C VAL A 85 2.18 -0.28 -6.97
N THR A 86 2.10 0.86 -7.63
CA THR A 86 2.82 1.12 -8.89
C THR A 86 3.64 2.40 -8.73
N VAL A 87 4.85 2.42 -9.29
CA VAL A 87 5.79 3.53 -9.18
C VAL A 87 5.60 4.48 -10.37
N CYS A 88 5.59 5.79 -10.10
CA CYS A 88 5.44 6.85 -11.09
C CYS A 88 6.78 7.54 -11.40
#